data_AF-A0A1L3LM63-F1
#
_entry.id   AF-A0A1L3LM63-F1
#
_cell.length_a   1.000
_cell.length_b   1.000
_cell.length_c   1.000
_cell.angle_alpha   90.00
_cell.angle_beta   90.00
_cell.angle_gamma   90.00
#
_symmetry.space_group_name_H-M   'P 1'
#
loop_
_entity.id
_entity.type
_entity.pdbx_description
1 polymer ?
#
loop_
_entity_poly.entity_id
_entity_poly.type
_entity_poly.pdbx_seq_one_letter_code
_entity_poly.pdbx_strand_id
1 'polypeptide(L)'
;MDARQKLENKIIGAVVSAVANPAVPAQPGAVSPIAEAVTKKIAPEIIAATNNEPWWQSRVTLGAILAAAAGVLGLFGYAFPAEVQGKMIELIIALGPVIGAGIALYGRWAARKPIGE
;
A
#
# COMPACT_ATOMS: atom_id res chain seq x y z
N MET A 1 -0.06 -17.46 -4.08
CA MET A 1 -0.49 -17.29 -2.67
C MET A 1 -1.71 -16.39 -2.64
N ASP A 2 -2.82 -16.89 -2.12
CA ASP A 2 -4.06 -16.15 -1.94
C ASP A 2 -3.93 -15.08 -0.82
N ALA A 3 -4.72 -14.00 -0.90
CA ALA A 3 -4.68 -12.88 0.05
C ALA A 3 -5.05 -13.32 1.48
N ARG A 4 -6.03 -14.21 1.59
CA ARG A 4 -6.42 -14.86 2.85
C ARG A 4 -5.22 -15.56 3.50
N GLN A 5 -4.47 -16.32 2.71
CA GLN A 5 -3.34 -17.09 3.23
C GLN A 5 -2.16 -16.21 3.66
N LYS A 6 -1.96 -15.05 3.00
CA LYS A 6 -1.00 -14.05 3.47
C LYS A 6 -1.40 -13.46 4.82
N LEU A 7 -2.69 -13.14 5.01
CA LEU A 7 -3.20 -12.61 6.27
C LEU A 7 -3.09 -13.65 7.40
N GLU A 8 -3.49 -14.89 7.14
CA GLU A 8 -3.36 -16.00 8.10
C GLU A 8 -1.91 -16.19 8.56
N ASN A 9 -0.94 -16.20 7.63
CA ASN A 9 0.48 -16.31 7.98
C ASN A 9 0.97 -15.17 8.87
N LYS A 10 0.49 -13.94 8.64
CA LYS A 10 0.85 -12.78 9.48
C LYS A 10 0.22 -12.83 10.86
N ILE A 11 -1.04 -13.27 10.95
CA ILE A 11 -1.72 -13.49 12.24
C ILE A 11 -0.97 -14.56 13.03
N ILE A 12 -0.62 -15.69 12.41
CA ILE A 12 0.17 -16.75 13.06
C ILE A 12 1.50 -16.19 13.57
N GLY A 13 2.24 -15.43 12.75
CA GLY A 13 3.49 -14.81 13.18
C GLY A 13 3.31 -13.83 14.36
N ALA A 14 2.23 -13.06 14.37
CA ALA A 14 1.89 -12.17 15.47
C ALA A 14 1.54 -12.93 16.76
N VAL A 15 0.76 -14.02 16.65
CA VAL A 15 0.40 -14.89 17.77
C VAL A 15 1.64 -15.60 18.33
N VAL A 16 2.48 -16.18 17.48
CA VAL A 16 3.75 -16.82 17.89
C VAL A 16 4.63 -15.82 18.64
N SER A 17 4.75 -14.58 18.15
CA SER A 17 5.50 -13.53 18.84
C SER A 17 4.92 -13.19 20.22
N ALA A 18 3.59 -13.18 20.35
CA ALA A 18 2.91 -12.86 21.59
C ALA A 18 3.04 -14.00 22.62
N VAL A 19 2.92 -15.25 22.17
CA VAL A 19 3.02 -16.46 23.02
C VAL A 19 4.46 -16.75 23.44
N ALA A 20 5.45 -16.43 22.60
CA ALA A 20 6.87 -16.57 22.95
C ALA A 20 7.34 -15.55 24.01
N ASN A 21 6.52 -14.55 24.36
CA ASN A 21 6.86 -13.57 25.37
C ASN A 21 6.69 -14.17 26.79
N PRO A 22 7.78 -14.35 27.57
CA PRO A 22 7.70 -14.94 28.91
C PRO A 22 6.90 -14.09 29.92
N ALA A 23 6.64 -12.82 29.61
CA ALA A 23 5.76 -11.95 30.40
C ALA A 23 4.25 -12.17 30.13
N VAL A 24 3.89 -12.98 29.12
CA VAL A 24 2.51 -13.27 28.73
C VAL A 24 2.29 -14.78 28.87
N PRO A 25 1.89 -15.29 30.05
CA PRO A 25 1.58 -16.70 30.21
C PRO A 25 0.40 -17.02 29.29
N ALA A 26 0.57 -17.93 28.32
CA ALA A 26 -0.44 -18.34 27.36
C ALA A 26 -1.56 -19.19 28.02
N GLN A 27 -2.25 -18.57 28.97
CA GLN A 27 -3.38 -19.08 29.73
C GLN A 27 -4.64 -18.31 29.30
N PRO A 28 -5.85 -18.79 29.61
CA PRO A 28 -7.10 -18.11 29.25
C PRO A 28 -7.15 -16.62 29.70
N GLY A 29 -6.44 -16.25 30.77
CA GLY A 29 -6.33 -14.85 31.22
C GLY A 29 -5.50 -13.92 30.32
N ALA A 30 -4.68 -14.46 29.42
CA ALA A 30 -3.81 -13.68 28.53
C ALA A 30 -4.42 -13.40 27.14
N VAL A 31 -5.69 -13.76 26.93
CA VAL A 31 -6.40 -13.52 25.66
C VAL A 31 -6.42 -12.04 25.30
N SER A 32 -6.67 -11.14 26.26
CA SER A 32 -6.66 -9.68 26.00
C SER A 32 -5.28 -9.18 25.55
N PRO A 33 -4.17 -9.44 26.28
CA PRO A 33 -2.83 -9.07 25.83
C PRO A 33 -2.44 -9.63 24.45
N ILE A 34 -2.78 -10.88 24.16
CA ILE A 34 -2.49 -11.50 22.85
C ILE A 34 -3.31 -10.83 21.76
N ALA A 35 -4.61 -10.59 21.99
CA ALA A 35 -5.48 -9.90 21.04
C ALA A 35 -5.01 -8.47 20.77
N GLU A 36 -4.55 -7.74 21.79
CA GLU A 36 -3.99 -6.40 21.62
C GLU A 36 -2.70 -6.43 20.79
N ALA A 37 -1.78 -7.37 21.07
CA ALA A 37 -0.53 -7.52 20.33
C ALA A 37 -0.76 -7.88 18.85
N VAL A 38 -1.73 -8.74 18.58
CA VAL A 38 -2.12 -9.11 17.20
C VAL A 38 -2.82 -7.93 16.52
N THR A 39 -3.80 -7.31 17.17
CA THR A 39 -4.52 -6.14 16.64
C THR A 39 -3.55 -5.02 16.27
N LYS A 40 -2.58 -4.70 17.14
CA LYS A 40 -1.58 -3.67 16.88
C LYS A 40 -0.74 -3.94 15.63
N LYS A 41 -0.46 -5.21 15.31
CA LYS A 41 0.31 -5.59 14.12
C LYS A 41 -0.55 -5.66 12.86
N ILE A 42 -1.80 -6.11 12.97
CA ILE A 42 -2.63 -6.47 11.81
C ILE A 42 -3.62 -5.37 11.43
N ALA A 43 -4.14 -4.59 12.39
CA ALA A 43 -5.12 -3.54 12.12
C ALA A 43 -4.65 -2.52 11.06
N PRO A 44 -3.39 -2.03 11.06
CA PRO A 44 -2.92 -1.10 10.03
C PRO A 44 -3.01 -1.69 8.62
N GLU A 45 -2.72 -2.99 8.47
CA GLU A 45 -2.75 -3.65 7.17
C GLU A 45 -4.18 -3.81 6.64
N ILE A 46 -5.14 -4.13 7.52
CA ILE A 46 -6.55 -4.23 7.15
C ILE A 46 -7.11 -2.85 6.79
N ILE A 47 -6.78 -1.81 7.58
CA ILE A 47 -7.22 -0.43 7.32
C ILE A 47 -6.70 0.06 5.96
N ALA A 48 -5.42 -0.18 5.66
CA ALA A 48 -4.84 0.17 4.37
C ALA A 48 -5.45 -0.65 3.22
N ALA A 49 -5.64 -1.96 3.40
CA ALA A 49 -6.24 -2.82 2.37
C ALA A 49 -7.71 -2.47 2.07
N THR A 50 -8.43 -1.91 3.05
CA THR A 50 -9.82 -1.47 2.93
C THR A 50 -9.97 0.01 2.59
N ASN A 51 -8.86 0.76 2.45
CA ASN A 51 -8.84 2.20 2.26
C ASN A 51 -9.59 3.00 3.35
N ASN A 52 -9.68 2.47 4.57
CA ASN A 52 -10.29 3.17 5.72
C ASN A 52 -9.30 4.10 6.46
N GLU A 53 -8.14 4.33 5.89
CA GLU A 53 -7.15 5.27 6.39
C GLU A 53 -7.61 6.72 6.23
N PRO A 54 -7.25 7.64 7.15
CA PRO A 54 -7.54 9.05 6.98
C PRO A 54 -6.99 9.58 5.66
N TRP A 55 -7.74 10.45 4.98
CA TRP A 55 -7.42 10.89 3.61
C TRP A 55 -6.02 11.51 3.47
N TRP A 56 -5.49 12.13 4.53
CA TRP A 56 -4.15 12.74 4.56
C TRP A 56 -3.01 11.72 4.74
N GLN A 57 -3.30 10.47 5.08
CA GLN A 57 -2.32 9.37 5.12
C GLN A 57 -2.40 8.49 3.88
N SER A 58 -3.51 8.55 3.14
CA SER A 58 -3.69 7.71 1.96
C SER A 58 -2.78 8.13 0.82
N ARG A 59 -1.87 7.24 0.44
CA ARG A 59 -0.96 7.43 -0.70
C ARG A 59 -1.72 7.60 -2.01
N VAL A 60 -2.88 6.94 -2.13
CA VAL A 60 -3.73 7.03 -3.32
C VAL A 60 -4.42 8.39 -3.37
N THR A 61 -5.05 8.83 -2.27
CA THR A 61 -5.72 10.14 -2.23
C THR A 61 -4.73 11.29 -2.43
N LEU A 62 -3.57 11.25 -1.76
CA LEU A 62 -2.52 12.26 -1.96
C LEU A 62 -1.97 12.26 -3.39
N GLY A 63 -1.75 11.07 -3.98
CA GLY A 63 -1.31 10.96 -5.37
C GLY A 63 -2.34 11.53 -6.36
N ALA A 64 -3.63 11.28 -6.12
CA ALA A 64 -4.72 11.83 -6.92
C ALA A 64 -4.85 13.35 -6.78
N ILE A 65 -4.71 13.89 -5.57
CA ILE A 65 -4.69 15.34 -5.31
C ILE A 65 -3.51 15.99 -6.04
N LEU A 66 -2.32 15.41 -5.95
CA LEU A 66 -1.13 15.92 -6.64
C LEU A 66 -1.28 15.88 -8.15
N ALA A 67 -1.83 14.79 -8.70
CA ALA A 67 -2.08 14.67 -10.14
C ALA A 67 -3.10 15.72 -10.61
N ALA A 68 -4.19 15.91 -9.86
CA ALA A 68 -5.20 16.92 -10.17
C ALA A 68 -4.60 18.34 -10.08
N ALA A 69 -3.84 18.64 -9.03
CA ALA A 69 -3.18 19.93 -8.85
C ALA A 69 -2.16 20.21 -9.97
N ALA A 70 -1.36 19.22 -10.37
CA ALA A 70 -0.42 19.34 -11.48
C ALA A 70 -1.14 19.60 -12.81
N GLY A 71 -2.26 18.89 -13.07
CA GLY A 71 -3.09 19.14 -14.24
C GLY A 71 -3.67 20.55 -14.28
N VAL A 72 -4.21 21.03 -13.15
CA VAL A 72 -4.74 22.40 -13.04
C VAL A 72 -3.65 23.45 -13.23
N LEU A 73 -2.51 23.32 -12.55
CA LEU A 73 -1.38 24.25 -12.70
C LEU A 73 -0.83 24.30 -14.13
N GLY A 74 -0.81 23.14 -14.81
CA GLY A 74 -0.47 23.05 -16.23
C GLY A 74 -1.41 23.84 -17.14
N LEU A 75 -2.72 23.84 -16.86
CA LEU A 75 -3.71 24.62 -17.61
C LEU A 75 -3.53 26.14 -17.46
N PHE A 76 -3.03 26.59 -16.31
CA PHE A 76 -2.76 28.01 -16.05
C PHE A 76 -1.35 28.47 -16.45
N GLY A 77 -0.60 27.61 -17.18
CA GLY A 77 0.74 27.95 -17.66
C GLY A 77 1.81 28.03 -16.56
N TYR A 78 1.53 27.50 -15.37
CA TYR A 78 2.50 27.40 -14.29
C TYR A 78 3.49 26.29 -14.63
N ALA A 79 4.58 26.67 -15.31
CA ALA A 79 5.67 25.77 -15.62
C ALA A 79 6.50 25.51 -14.36
N PHE A 80 6.81 24.24 -14.10
CA PHE A 80 7.87 23.92 -13.15
C PHE A 80 9.18 24.59 -13.61
N PRO A 81 10.06 25.01 -12.69
CA PRO A 81 11.40 25.47 -13.04
C PRO A 81 12.09 24.46 -13.96
N ALA A 82 12.85 24.95 -14.95
CA ALA A 82 13.45 24.11 -15.99
C ALA A 82 14.26 22.94 -15.41
N GLU A 83 14.95 23.14 -14.28
CA GLU A 83 15.69 22.07 -13.59
C GLU A 83 14.79 20.95 -13.05
N VAL A 84 13.59 21.29 -12.57
CA VAL A 84 12.62 20.30 -12.05
C VAL A 84 11.93 19.59 -13.21
N GLN A 85 11.61 20.31 -14.28
CA GLN A 85 11.01 19.75 -15.50
C GLN A 85 11.95 18.71 -16.13
N GLY A 86 13.24 19.03 -16.28
CA GLY A 86 14.24 18.11 -16.83
C GLY A 86 14.34 16.81 -16.03
N LYS A 87 14.47 16.90 -14.70
CA LYS A 87 14.57 15.73 -13.82
C LYS A 87 13.31 14.86 -13.84
N MET A 88 12.13 15.47 -13.90
CA MET A 88 10.87 14.73 -13.96
C MET A 88 10.67 14.05 -15.32
N ILE A 89 11.05 14.70 -16.42
CA ILE A 89 11.01 14.12 -17.76
C ILE A 89 11.99 12.95 -17.86
N GLU A 90 13.23 13.10 -17.38
CA GLU A 90 14.21 12.02 -17.32
C GLU A 90 13.70 10.83 -16.51
N LEU A 91 13.08 11.10 -15.35
CA LEU A 91 12.50 10.06 -14.49
C LEU A 91 11.36 9.32 -15.20
N ILE A 92 10.45 10.04 -15.87
CA ILE A 92 9.33 9.45 -16.62
C ILE A 92 9.83 8.64 -17.81
N ILE A 93 10.83 9.14 -18.56
CA ILE A 93 11.42 8.42 -19.69
C ILE A 93 12.15 7.16 -19.20
N ALA A 94 12.84 7.22 -18.07
CA ALA A 94 13.56 6.08 -17.51
C ALA A 94 12.63 5.02 -16.91
N LEU A 95 11.59 5.43 -16.17
CA LEU A 95 10.71 4.50 -15.44
C LEU A 95 9.43 4.13 -16.18
N GLY A 96 8.94 5.00 -17.07
CA GLY A 96 7.70 4.80 -17.83
C GLY A 96 7.68 3.47 -18.61
N PRO A 97 8.72 3.16 -19.41
CA PRO A 97 8.81 1.88 -20.11
C PRO A 97 8.90 0.67 -19.17
N VAL A 98 9.59 0.81 -18.03
CA VAL A 98 9.74 -0.29 -17.05
C VAL A 98 8.41 -0.59 -16.36
N ILE A 99 7.69 0.46 -15.93
CA ILE A 99 6.35 0.33 -15.32
C ILE A 99 5.36 -0.18 -16.36
N GLY A 100 5.37 0.36 -17.58
CA GLY A 100 4.51 -0.08 -18.69
C GLY A 100 4.74 -1.55 -19.06
N ALA A 101 6.00 -1.98 -19.19
CA ALA A 101 6.35 -3.37 -19.44
C ALA A 101 5.91 -4.29 -18.29
N GLY A 102 6.11 -3.86 -17.04
CA GLY A 102 5.65 -4.58 -15.85
C GLY A 102 4.13 -4.76 -15.82
N ILE A 103 3.37 -3.70 -16.10
CA ILE A 103 1.89 -3.76 -16.18
C ILE A 103 1.45 -4.65 -17.34
N ALA A 104 2.08 -4.55 -18.51
CA ALA A 104 1.74 -5.38 -19.67
C ALA A 104 2.01 -6.87 -19.42
N LEU A 105 3.14 -7.22 -18.80
CA LEU A 105 3.47 -8.60 -18.42
C LEU A 105 2.54 -9.11 -17.31
N TYR A 106 2.21 -8.28 -16.32
CA TYR A 106 1.25 -8.62 -15.28
C TYR A 106 -0.15 -8.85 -15.85
N GLY A 107 -0.61 -7.98 -16.75
CA GLY A 107 -1.86 -8.13 -17.48
C GLY A 107 -1.91 -9.43 -18.29
N ARG A 108 -0.78 -9.85 -18.85
CA ARG A 108 -0.69 -11.07 -19.66
C ARG A 108 -0.66 -12.36 -18.84
N TRP A 109 -0.10 -12.36 -17.64
CA TRP A 109 0.16 -13.59 -16.87
C TRP A 109 -0.71 -13.75 -15.61
N ALA A 110 -1.18 -12.65 -15.02
CA ALA A 110 -1.84 -12.67 -13.72
C ALA A 110 -3.24 -12.04 -13.72
N ALA A 111 -3.55 -11.14 -14.65
CA ALA A 111 -4.89 -10.56 -14.74
C ALA A 111 -5.88 -11.61 -15.28
N ARG A 112 -6.89 -11.94 -14.46
CA ARG A 112 -7.98 -12.87 -14.80
C ARG A 112 -9.31 -12.17 -15.11
N LYS A 113 -9.32 -10.84 -15.07
CA LYS A 113 -10.49 -10.00 -15.38
C LYS A 113 -10.03 -8.81 -16.25
N PRO A 114 -10.76 -8.47 -17.33
CA PRO A 114 -10.45 -7.31 -18.15
C PRO A 114 -10.67 -6.01 -17.36
N ILE A 115 -9.87 -4.99 -17.67
CA ILE A 115 -10.02 -3.66 -17.08
C ILE A 115 -11.27 -3.04 -17.72
N GLY A 116 -12.36 -2.92 -16.96
CA GLY A 116 -13.63 -2.36 -17.43
C GLY A 116 -14.89 -3.20 -17.18
N GLU A 117 -14.78 -4.37 -16.52
CA GLU A 117 -15.92 -5.26 -16.17
C GLU A 117 -15.94 -5.72 -14.70
#